data_AF-A0A7E5X2T3-F1
#
_entry.id   AF-A0A7E5X2T3-F1
#
_cell.length_a   1.000
_cell.length_b   1.000
_cell.length_c   1.000
_cell.angle_alpha   90.00
_cell.angle_beta   90.00
_cell.angle_gamma   90.00
#
_symmetry.space_group_name_H-M   'P 1'
#
loop_
_entity.id
_entity.type
_entity.pdbx_description
1 polymer ?
#
loop_
_entity_poly.entity_id
_entity_poly.type
_entity_poly.pdbx_seq_one_letter_code
_entity_poly.pdbx_strand_id
1 'polypeptide(L)'
;MSGSSSSRGVNLIIIDSRRGGKTLLRAGHKYIKRRENKNSSTWHCVNRTNSIKCSGYITIENTNNTIIKDYKHSDQCVPHFEDNEVQMAISECKKEVNSNYGSVQKIFEKHMGNLKDKGLHLTGNVPDYKKLKTVLYRHRNKSLNVPKTQFKNVEEIIIPEEFNKYVLANYCNEDCNRIIIFSSTEVKEHIKCVTHYFGDGTFDGCPNPFEQVYVIHGDMGSTDLSTNVAPLFYILLKNKEGKTYEKVFELIKQTLPEWRPSKFTFDYEIGVINAAAKIFPDIKINGCNVHFQKNVIKKAKSLNLMEHEESSNHVKQCIGLAFLPKQDIEDGWLHIMENRYNILVTFQNDV
;
A
#
# COMPACT_ATOMS: atom_id res chain seq x y z
N MET A 1 -30.91 25.89 -49.67
CA MET A 1 -30.92 24.42 -49.52
C MET A 1 -30.24 24.06 -48.21
N SER A 2 -30.92 23.20 -47.46
CA SER A 2 -30.73 22.85 -46.06
C SER A 2 -29.31 22.40 -45.69
N GLY A 3 -28.66 23.17 -44.82
CA GLY A 3 -27.51 22.72 -44.05
C GLY A 3 -27.99 21.83 -42.91
N SER A 4 -27.73 20.54 -43.02
CA SER A 4 -27.95 19.55 -41.97
C SER A 4 -27.06 19.86 -40.75
N SER A 5 -27.66 20.40 -39.69
CA SER A 5 -26.99 20.51 -38.40
C SER A 5 -26.78 19.11 -37.84
N SER A 6 -25.58 18.57 -38.01
CA SER A 6 -25.18 17.31 -37.37
C SER A 6 -25.28 17.49 -35.85
N SER A 7 -26.21 16.77 -35.24
CA SER A 7 -26.35 16.52 -33.82
C SER A 7 -25.11 15.79 -33.30
N ARG A 8 -23.99 16.50 -33.14
CA ARG A 8 -22.82 15.98 -32.43
C ARG A 8 -23.16 15.91 -30.94
N GLY A 9 -23.46 14.69 -30.48
CA GLY A 9 -23.77 14.38 -29.09
C GLY A 9 -22.64 14.82 -28.17
N VAL A 10 -22.80 15.96 -27.51
CA VAL A 10 -22.00 16.28 -26.34
C VAL A 10 -22.44 15.29 -25.25
N ASN A 11 -21.53 14.40 -24.84
CA ASN A 11 -21.82 13.33 -23.88
C ASN A 11 -22.35 13.92 -22.57
N LEU A 12 -23.47 13.38 -22.13
CA LEU A 12 -24.12 13.70 -20.88
C LEU A 12 -23.60 12.72 -19.82
N ILE A 13 -22.95 13.23 -18.78
CA ILE A 13 -22.30 12.36 -17.78
C ILE A 13 -22.81 12.73 -16.40
N ILE A 14 -23.31 11.73 -15.67
CA ILE A 14 -23.76 11.89 -14.28
C ILE A 14 -22.72 11.24 -13.37
N ILE A 15 -22.21 12.03 -12.43
CA ILE A 15 -21.25 11.61 -11.41
C ILE A 15 -21.80 11.85 -10.00
N ASP A 16 -21.23 11.17 -9.02
CA ASP A 16 -21.55 11.42 -7.62
C ASP A 16 -20.78 12.63 -7.08
N SER A 17 -21.53 13.56 -6.47
CA SER A 17 -20.97 14.74 -5.83
C SER A 17 -20.28 14.41 -4.51
N ARG A 18 -19.49 15.36 -4.00
CA ARG A 18 -18.81 15.24 -2.70
C ARG A 18 -19.75 15.08 -1.49
N ARG A 19 -21.02 15.54 -1.61
CA ARG A 19 -22.01 15.50 -0.52
C ARG A 19 -23.08 14.41 -0.71
N GLY A 20 -22.84 13.42 -1.58
CA GLY A 20 -23.75 12.30 -1.80
C GLY A 20 -24.93 12.57 -2.74
N GLY A 21 -25.09 13.80 -3.24
CA GLY A 21 -26.00 14.10 -4.35
C GLY A 21 -25.39 13.74 -5.72
N LYS A 22 -26.18 13.78 -6.80
CA LYS A 22 -25.68 13.60 -8.17
C LYS A 22 -25.31 14.95 -8.81
N THR A 23 -24.31 14.96 -9.68
CA THR A 23 -23.88 16.10 -10.49
C THR A 23 -23.86 15.70 -11.96
N LEU A 24 -24.43 16.55 -12.80
CA LEU A 24 -24.47 16.38 -14.25
C LEU A 24 -23.37 17.25 -14.89
N LEU A 25 -22.58 16.66 -15.77
CA LEU A 25 -21.53 17.31 -16.55
C LEU A 25 -21.92 17.31 -18.03
N ARG A 26 -21.92 18.49 -18.65
CA ARG A 26 -22.20 18.65 -20.08
C ARG A 26 -21.61 19.96 -20.59
N ALA A 27 -20.97 19.92 -21.76
CA ALA A 27 -20.49 21.10 -22.49
C ALA A 27 -19.66 22.08 -21.63
N GLY A 28 -18.78 21.55 -20.77
CA GLY A 28 -17.97 22.37 -19.84
C GLY A 28 -18.76 22.96 -18.65
N HIS A 29 -20.05 22.70 -18.54
CA HIS A 29 -20.87 23.16 -17.41
C HIS A 29 -21.20 22.02 -16.45
N LYS A 30 -21.47 22.42 -15.20
CA LYS A 30 -21.85 21.54 -14.09
C LYS A 30 -23.27 21.89 -13.66
N TYR A 31 -24.09 20.87 -13.39
CA TYR A 31 -25.47 21.04 -12.95
C TYR A 31 -25.79 20.16 -11.73
N ILE A 32 -26.63 20.67 -10.84
CA ILE A 32 -27.11 19.98 -9.63
C ILE A 32 -28.60 19.66 -9.80
N LYS A 33 -28.99 18.43 -9.44
CA LYS A 33 -30.39 17.99 -9.44
C LYS A 33 -31.20 18.82 -8.44
N ARG A 34 -32.32 19.39 -8.89
CA ARG A 34 -33.21 20.19 -8.02
C ARG A 34 -34.64 19.66 -7.98
N ARG A 35 -35.11 19.08 -9.07
CA ARG A 35 -36.45 18.49 -9.17
C ARG A 35 -36.34 17.12 -9.80
N GLU A 36 -37.11 16.19 -9.28
CA GLU A 36 -37.26 14.85 -9.81
C GLU A 36 -38.76 14.52 -9.86
N ASN A 37 -39.23 14.25 -11.07
CA ASN A 37 -40.57 13.77 -11.36
C ASN A 37 -40.46 12.29 -11.78
N LYS A 38 -41.60 11.60 -11.92
CA LYS A 38 -41.65 10.18 -12.36
C LYS A 38 -40.80 9.93 -13.62
N ASN A 39 -40.95 10.77 -14.64
CA ASN A 39 -40.33 10.52 -15.96
C ASN A 39 -39.14 11.43 -16.26
N SER A 40 -38.94 12.52 -15.51
CA SER A 40 -37.90 13.50 -15.83
C SER A 40 -37.27 14.11 -14.59
N SER A 41 -36.03 14.58 -14.74
CA SER A 41 -35.33 15.32 -13.70
C SER A 41 -34.77 16.62 -14.25
N THR A 42 -34.86 17.68 -13.44
CA THR A 42 -34.37 19.02 -13.80
C THR A 42 -33.14 19.38 -12.98
N TRP A 43 -32.12 19.81 -13.69
CA TRP A 43 -30.77 20.07 -13.21
C TRP A 43 -30.42 21.52 -13.50
N HIS A 44 -30.10 22.31 -12.47
CA HIS A 44 -29.73 23.71 -12.64
C HIS A 44 -28.22 23.88 -12.60
N CYS A 45 -27.71 24.85 -13.34
CA CYS A 45 -26.31 25.24 -13.29
C CYS A 45 -25.85 25.53 -11.85
N VAL A 46 -24.66 25.05 -11.47
CA VAL A 46 -24.10 25.29 -10.12
C VAL A 46 -23.94 26.79 -9.83
N ASN A 47 -23.68 27.60 -10.85
CA ASN A 47 -23.49 29.05 -10.73
C ASN A 47 -24.79 29.84 -10.51
N ARG A 48 -25.95 29.17 -10.38
CA ARG A 48 -27.24 29.83 -10.11
C ARG A 48 -27.27 30.56 -8.76
N THR A 49 -26.61 30.00 -7.74
CA THR A 49 -26.59 30.57 -6.37
C THR A 49 -25.38 31.44 -6.10
N ASN A 50 -24.42 31.48 -7.03
CA ASN A 50 -23.22 32.30 -6.92
C ASN A 50 -23.50 33.74 -7.41
N SER A 51 -22.50 34.61 -7.34
CA SER A 51 -22.56 36.00 -7.83
C SER A 51 -23.06 36.12 -9.28
N ILE A 52 -22.77 35.13 -10.12
CA ILE A 52 -23.18 35.05 -11.53
C ILE A 52 -24.71 34.92 -11.70
N LYS A 53 -25.42 34.32 -10.72
CA LYS A 53 -26.87 34.07 -10.78
C LYS A 53 -27.35 33.41 -12.09
N CYS A 54 -26.60 32.42 -12.58
CA CYS A 54 -26.86 31.80 -13.88
C CYS A 54 -28.27 31.17 -13.97
N SER A 55 -28.96 31.43 -15.08
CA SER A 55 -30.30 30.89 -15.38
C SER A 55 -30.29 29.52 -16.07
N GLY A 56 -29.12 29.01 -16.45
CA GLY A 56 -28.99 27.75 -17.20
C GLY A 56 -29.56 26.54 -16.46
N TYR A 57 -30.32 25.71 -17.16
CA TYR A 57 -30.84 24.44 -16.65
C TYR A 57 -31.09 23.44 -17.76
N ILE A 58 -31.07 22.16 -17.39
CA ILE A 58 -31.34 21.04 -18.29
C ILE A 58 -32.41 20.17 -17.64
N THR A 59 -33.36 19.71 -18.46
CA THR A 59 -34.30 18.65 -18.07
C THR A 59 -33.96 17.41 -18.87
N ILE A 60 -33.73 16.29 -18.19
CA ILE A 60 -33.46 14.99 -18.81
C ILE A 60 -34.57 14.00 -18.52
N GLU A 61 -34.78 13.06 -19.42
CA GLU A 61 -35.62 11.89 -19.21
C GLU A 61 -34.88 10.87 -18.33
N ASN A 62 -35.55 10.32 -17.32
CA ASN A 62 -34.88 9.47 -16.32
C ASN A 62 -34.53 8.07 -16.85
N THR A 63 -35.19 7.57 -17.90
CA THR A 63 -35.03 6.20 -18.40
C THR A 63 -33.80 6.03 -19.29
N ASN A 64 -33.57 6.97 -20.20
CA ASN A 64 -32.49 6.93 -21.20
C ASN A 64 -31.49 8.09 -21.07
N ASN A 65 -31.68 8.98 -20.08
CA ASN A 65 -30.89 10.21 -19.89
C ASN A 65 -30.86 11.12 -21.12
N THR A 66 -31.90 11.10 -21.95
CA THR A 66 -32.01 12.01 -23.10
C THR A 66 -32.42 13.40 -22.65
N ILE A 67 -31.99 14.41 -23.41
CA ILE A 67 -32.27 15.81 -23.08
C ILE A 67 -33.67 16.17 -23.60
N ILE A 68 -34.55 16.56 -22.67
CA ILE A 68 -35.88 17.08 -22.98
C ILE A 68 -35.84 18.60 -23.17
N LYS A 69 -35.08 19.30 -22.31
CA LYS A 69 -34.91 20.77 -22.37
C LYS A 69 -33.46 21.14 -22.07
N ASP A 70 -32.91 22.07 -22.82
CA ASP A 70 -31.58 22.67 -22.60
C ASP A 70 -31.72 24.19 -22.68
N TYR A 71 -31.70 24.86 -21.52
CA TYR A 71 -31.86 26.31 -21.43
C TYR A 71 -30.49 26.98 -21.34
N LYS A 72 -30.32 28.05 -22.12
CA LYS A 72 -29.06 28.79 -22.25
C LYS A 72 -28.55 29.29 -20.90
N HIS A 73 -27.23 29.22 -20.73
CA HIS A 73 -26.55 29.86 -19.61
C HIS A 73 -26.51 31.37 -19.80
N SER A 74 -26.36 32.10 -18.70
CA SER A 74 -26.11 33.54 -18.72
C SER A 74 -24.71 33.82 -19.26
N ASP A 75 -24.51 34.96 -19.92
CA ASP A 75 -23.26 35.27 -20.64
C ASP A 75 -22.01 35.24 -19.75
N GLN A 76 -22.13 35.59 -18.47
CA GLN A 76 -21.00 35.53 -17.52
C GLN A 76 -20.68 34.11 -17.01
N CYS A 77 -21.47 33.10 -17.38
CA CYS A 77 -21.26 31.72 -16.97
C CYS A 77 -20.45 30.97 -18.04
N VAL A 78 -19.12 31.00 -17.90
CA VAL A 78 -18.18 30.39 -18.85
C VAL A 78 -18.09 28.87 -18.65
N PRO A 79 -17.96 28.07 -19.73
CA PRO A 79 -17.69 26.64 -19.63
C PRO A 79 -16.24 26.35 -19.20
N HIS A 80 -16.06 25.33 -18.35
CA HIS A 80 -14.77 24.80 -17.90
C HIS A 80 -14.68 23.31 -18.27
N PHE A 81 -14.14 23.02 -19.46
CA PHE A 81 -14.11 21.66 -20.01
C PHE A 81 -13.10 20.77 -19.28
N GLU A 82 -11.94 21.32 -18.96
CA GLU A 82 -10.84 20.68 -18.25
C GLU A 82 -11.31 20.20 -16.88
N ASP A 83 -12.06 21.06 -16.20
CA ASP A 83 -12.68 20.78 -14.91
C ASP A 83 -13.67 19.61 -14.97
N ASN A 84 -14.42 19.49 -16.07
CA ASN A 84 -15.32 18.35 -16.27
C ASN A 84 -14.54 17.06 -16.50
N GLU A 85 -13.48 17.09 -17.32
CA GLU A 85 -12.62 15.93 -17.54
C GLU A 85 -11.95 15.45 -16.25
N VAL A 86 -11.44 16.38 -15.43
CA VAL A 86 -10.86 16.04 -14.12
C VAL A 86 -11.90 15.36 -13.22
N GLN A 87 -13.13 15.88 -13.17
CA GLN A 87 -14.19 15.27 -12.35
C GLN A 87 -14.61 13.89 -12.88
N MET A 88 -14.61 13.68 -14.19
CA MET A 88 -14.85 12.38 -14.81
C MET A 88 -13.79 11.36 -14.39
N ALA A 89 -12.51 11.70 -14.55
CA ALA A 89 -11.39 10.82 -14.17
C ALA A 89 -11.42 10.48 -12.67
N ILE A 90 -11.76 11.44 -11.81
CA ILE A 90 -11.94 11.18 -10.37
C ILE A 90 -13.11 10.21 -10.14
N SER A 91 -14.21 10.37 -10.87
CA SER A 91 -15.36 9.47 -10.77
C SER A 91 -15.03 8.05 -11.24
N GLU A 92 -14.24 7.91 -12.31
CA GLU A 92 -13.77 6.62 -12.82
C GLU A 92 -12.80 5.97 -11.84
N CYS A 93 -11.86 6.75 -11.30
CA CYS A 93 -10.97 6.30 -10.24
C CYS A 93 -11.75 5.78 -9.02
N LYS A 94 -12.79 6.48 -8.57
CA LYS A 94 -13.68 6.02 -7.49
C LYS A 94 -14.41 4.72 -7.81
N LYS A 95 -14.82 4.52 -9.07
CA LYS A 95 -15.45 3.27 -9.52
C LYS A 95 -14.44 2.13 -9.52
N GLU A 96 -13.23 2.36 -10.05
CA GLU A 96 -12.19 1.32 -10.11
C GLU A 96 -11.73 0.88 -8.73
N VAL A 97 -11.58 1.78 -7.75
CA VAL A 97 -11.15 1.39 -6.39
C VAL A 97 -12.16 0.49 -5.66
N ASN A 98 -13.41 0.40 -6.12
CA ASN A 98 -14.43 -0.46 -5.53
C ASN A 98 -14.33 -1.92 -5.99
N SER A 99 -13.78 -2.17 -7.18
CA SER A 99 -13.65 -3.52 -7.76
C SER A 99 -12.19 -3.98 -7.83
N ASN A 100 -11.23 -3.05 -7.83
CA ASN A 100 -9.81 -3.34 -7.83
C ASN A 100 -9.22 -3.09 -6.44
N TYR A 101 -8.81 -4.16 -5.76
CA TYR A 101 -8.22 -4.13 -4.42
C TYR A 101 -6.70 -3.90 -4.40
N GLY A 102 -6.08 -3.67 -5.56
CA GLY A 102 -4.68 -3.26 -5.66
C GLY A 102 -4.40 -1.89 -5.02
N SER A 103 -3.15 -1.43 -5.17
CA SER A 103 -2.70 -0.14 -4.61
C SER A 103 -3.59 1.02 -5.10
N VAL A 104 -4.26 1.69 -4.15
CA VAL A 104 -5.08 2.89 -4.41
C VAL A 104 -4.23 3.97 -5.10
N GLN A 105 -2.96 4.09 -4.72
CA GLN A 105 -2.05 5.05 -5.31
C GLN A 105 -1.80 4.75 -6.78
N LYS A 106 -1.51 3.48 -7.14
CA LYS A 106 -1.30 3.09 -8.54
C LYS A 106 -2.56 3.32 -9.38
N ILE A 107 -3.74 3.02 -8.84
CA ILE A 107 -5.03 3.30 -9.51
C ILE A 107 -5.19 4.80 -9.73
N PHE A 108 -4.90 5.62 -8.71
CA PHE A 108 -4.95 7.07 -8.83
C PHE A 108 -3.96 7.60 -9.88
N GLU A 109 -2.71 7.13 -9.86
CA GLU A 109 -1.65 7.53 -10.80
C GLU A 109 -2.02 7.16 -12.23
N LYS A 110 -2.61 5.98 -12.46
CA LYS A 110 -3.15 5.58 -13.76
C LYS A 110 -4.18 6.59 -14.29
N HIS A 111 -5.18 6.94 -13.48
CA HIS A 111 -6.26 7.85 -13.90
C HIS A 111 -5.81 9.30 -14.06
N MET A 112 -4.99 9.80 -13.13
CA MET A 112 -4.52 11.19 -13.18
C MET A 112 -3.33 11.37 -14.13
N GLY A 113 -2.54 10.32 -14.37
CA GLY A 113 -1.46 10.30 -15.36
C GLY A 113 -1.99 10.58 -16.77
N ASN A 114 -3.08 9.92 -17.15
CA ASN A 114 -3.77 10.18 -18.42
C ASN A 114 -4.17 11.65 -18.63
N LEU A 115 -4.48 12.38 -17.54
CA LEU A 115 -4.78 13.81 -17.61
C LEU A 115 -3.50 14.65 -17.74
N LYS A 116 -2.42 14.24 -17.07
CA LYS A 116 -1.12 14.90 -17.18
C LYS A 116 -0.58 14.82 -18.61
N ASP A 117 -0.69 13.66 -19.25
CA ASP A 117 -0.25 13.43 -20.63
C ASP A 117 -0.99 14.31 -21.64
N LYS A 118 -2.26 14.65 -21.35
CA LYS A 118 -3.06 15.60 -22.13
C LYS A 118 -2.74 17.07 -21.83
N GLY A 119 -1.77 17.37 -20.97
CA GLY A 119 -1.42 18.74 -20.56
C GLY A 119 -2.43 19.40 -19.60
N LEU A 120 -3.48 18.69 -19.17
CA LEU A 120 -4.52 19.24 -18.29
C LEU A 120 -4.04 19.58 -16.88
N HIS A 121 -2.83 19.18 -16.50
CA HIS A 121 -2.22 19.59 -15.24
C HIS A 121 -1.77 21.05 -15.23
N LEU A 122 -1.65 21.69 -16.40
CA LEU A 122 -1.28 23.10 -16.56
C LEU A 122 -2.50 24.03 -16.54
N THR A 123 -3.67 23.52 -16.95
CA THR A 123 -4.89 24.31 -17.16
C THR A 123 -6.04 23.88 -16.25
N GLY A 124 -6.10 22.61 -15.87
CA GLY A 124 -7.10 22.02 -14.98
C GLY A 124 -6.59 21.81 -13.57
N ASN A 125 -7.48 21.91 -12.58
CA ASN A 125 -7.14 21.69 -11.16
C ASN A 125 -7.07 20.20 -10.82
N VAL A 126 -6.01 19.52 -11.28
CA VAL A 126 -5.75 18.11 -10.97
C VAL A 126 -5.37 17.98 -9.50
N PRO A 127 -6.14 17.23 -8.68
CA PRO A 127 -5.85 17.11 -7.25
C PRO A 127 -4.61 16.25 -7.00
N ASP A 128 -3.89 16.55 -5.92
CA ASP A 128 -2.83 15.69 -5.40
C ASP A 128 -3.42 14.42 -4.74
N TYR A 129 -2.69 13.31 -4.82
CA TYR A 129 -3.02 12.04 -4.18
C TYR A 129 -3.29 12.23 -2.69
N LYS A 130 -2.49 13.04 -1.98
CA LYS A 130 -2.69 13.32 -0.54
C LYS A 130 -4.09 13.82 -0.23
N LYS A 131 -4.68 14.63 -1.11
CA LYS A 131 -6.04 15.19 -0.93
C LYS A 131 -7.13 14.15 -1.19
N LEU A 132 -6.91 13.22 -2.13
CA LEU A 132 -7.91 12.21 -2.51
C LEU A 132 -7.76 10.86 -1.81
N LYS A 133 -6.60 10.55 -1.23
CA LYS A 133 -6.30 9.28 -0.56
C LYS A 133 -7.45 8.85 0.36
N THR A 134 -7.81 9.69 1.34
CA THR A 134 -8.86 9.36 2.31
C THR A 134 -10.24 9.16 1.66
N VAL A 135 -10.54 9.90 0.59
CA VAL A 135 -11.82 9.77 -0.13
C VAL A 135 -11.88 8.44 -0.87
N LEU A 136 -10.79 8.04 -1.54
CA LEU A 136 -10.71 6.78 -2.28
C LEU A 136 -10.81 5.58 -1.35
N TYR A 137 -10.08 5.58 -0.23
CA TYR A 137 -10.19 4.52 0.79
C TYR A 137 -11.61 4.43 1.38
N ARG A 138 -12.26 5.56 1.69
CA ARG A 138 -13.67 5.56 2.15
C ARG A 138 -14.61 4.95 1.12
N HIS A 139 -14.40 5.22 -0.16
CA HIS A 139 -15.24 4.69 -1.23
C HIS A 139 -15.09 3.16 -1.35
N ARG A 140 -13.84 2.66 -1.34
CA ARG A 140 -13.53 1.22 -1.30
C ARG A 140 -14.11 0.54 -0.06
N ASN A 141 -13.94 1.13 1.13
CA ASN A 141 -14.46 0.53 2.36
C ASN A 141 -16.00 0.48 2.35
N LYS A 142 -16.66 1.49 1.76
CA LYS A 142 -18.10 1.49 1.61
C LYS A 142 -18.59 0.36 0.69
N SER A 143 -17.87 0.02 -0.39
CA SER A 143 -18.28 -1.10 -1.24
C SER A 143 -18.12 -2.46 -0.55
N LEU A 144 -17.17 -2.55 0.38
CA LEU A 144 -16.92 -3.73 1.22
C LEU A 144 -17.81 -3.80 2.46
N ASN A 145 -18.75 -2.87 2.64
CA ASN A 145 -19.53 -2.71 3.87
C ASN A 145 -18.67 -2.62 5.15
N VAL A 146 -17.46 -2.05 5.05
CA VAL A 146 -16.54 -1.86 6.17
C VAL A 146 -16.78 -0.49 6.80
N PRO A 147 -17.40 -0.41 8.00
CA PRO A 147 -17.81 0.86 8.60
C PRO A 147 -16.63 1.64 9.19
N LYS A 148 -15.56 0.93 9.60
CA LYS A 148 -14.37 1.49 10.26
C LYS A 148 -13.13 0.73 9.81
N THR A 149 -12.01 1.43 9.70
CA THR A 149 -10.69 0.85 9.38
C THR A 149 -9.79 0.72 10.60
N GLN A 150 -10.23 1.24 11.74
CA GLN A 150 -9.51 1.17 13.01
C GLN A 150 -10.49 0.70 14.07
N PHE A 151 -10.03 -0.27 14.86
CA PHE A 151 -10.80 -0.88 15.94
C PHE A 151 -10.04 -0.65 17.25
N LYS A 152 -10.79 -0.53 18.35
CA LYS A 152 -10.18 -0.40 19.68
C LYS A 152 -9.71 -1.75 20.20
N ASN A 153 -10.54 -2.77 20.01
CA ASN A 153 -10.29 -4.11 20.47
C ASN A 153 -10.18 -5.09 19.29
N VAL A 154 -9.39 -6.15 19.44
CA VAL A 154 -9.11 -7.10 18.36
C VAL A 154 -10.32 -7.97 18.00
N GLU A 155 -11.28 -8.13 18.91
CA GLU A 155 -12.47 -8.97 18.78
C GLU A 155 -13.52 -8.31 17.88
N GLU A 156 -13.53 -6.97 17.82
CA GLU A 156 -14.40 -6.19 16.93
C GLU A 156 -14.02 -6.35 15.45
N ILE A 157 -12.83 -6.88 15.17
CA ILE A 157 -12.33 -7.03 13.81
C ILE A 157 -13.06 -8.17 13.12
N ILE A 158 -13.86 -7.82 12.12
CA ILE A 158 -14.52 -8.76 11.23
C ILE A 158 -13.80 -8.74 9.89
N ILE A 159 -13.39 -9.91 9.42
CA ILE A 159 -12.83 -10.07 8.07
C ILE A 159 -14.03 -10.21 7.13
N PRO A 160 -14.16 -9.35 6.10
CA PRO A 160 -15.25 -9.49 5.13
C PRO A 160 -15.21 -10.86 4.44
N GLU A 161 -16.39 -11.45 4.20
CA GLU A 161 -16.52 -12.82 3.69
C GLU A 161 -15.76 -13.06 2.38
N GLU A 162 -15.72 -12.06 1.51
CA GLU A 162 -14.99 -12.09 0.23
C GLU A 162 -13.48 -12.34 0.39
N PHE A 163 -12.90 -12.03 1.56
CA PHE A 163 -11.50 -12.24 1.87
C PHE A 163 -11.23 -13.49 2.70
N ASN A 164 -12.26 -14.22 3.15
CA ASN A 164 -12.08 -15.44 3.96
C ASN A 164 -11.23 -16.50 3.26
N LYS A 165 -11.28 -16.56 1.92
CA LYS A 165 -10.42 -17.47 1.13
C LYS A 165 -8.92 -17.24 1.29
N TYR A 166 -8.52 -16.04 1.74
CA TYR A 166 -7.13 -15.69 2.01
C TYR A 166 -6.75 -15.85 3.48
N VAL A 167 -7.69 -16.19 4.36
CA VAL A 167 -7.41 -16.42 5.78
C VAL A 167 -6.94 -17.86 5.94
N LEU A 168 -5.66 -18.04 6.25
CA LEU A 168 -5.08 -19.34 6.55
C LEU A 168 -5.43 -19.78 7.97
N ALA A 169 -5.31 -18.87 8.94
CA ALA A 169 -5.65 -19.12 10.34
C ALA A 169 -6.13 -17.83 11.01
N ASN A 170 -7.10 -17.96 11.91
CA ASN A 170 -7.58 -16.88 12.78
C ASN A 170 -7.70 -17.45 14.20
N TYR A 171 -6.67 -17.23 15.00
CA TYR A 171 -6.54 -17.74 16.35
C TYR A 171 -6.77 -16.63 17.36
N CYS A 172 -7.41 -16.94 18.49
CA CYS A 172 -7.53 -16.05 19.63
C CYS A 172 -7.41 -16.89 20.90
N ASN A 173 -6.52 -16.50 21.82
CA ASN A 173 -6.43 -17.14 23.13
C ASN A 173 -7.35 -16.44 24.16
N GLU A 174 -7.33 -16.95 25.40
CA GLU A 174 -8.11 -16.43 26.53
C GLU A 174 -7.75 -14.98 26.90
N ASP A 175 -6.51 -14.54 26.66
CA ASP A 175 -6.03 -13.17 26.89
C ASP A 175 -6.27 -12.22 25.71
N CYS A 176 -7.05 -12.66 24.72
CA CYS A 176 -7.33 -11.90 23.51
C CYS A 176 -6.07 -11.49 22.72
N ASN A 177 -5.05 -12.35 22.70
CA ASN A 177 -3.95 -12.30 21.75
C ASN A 177 -4.40 -12.97 20.45
N ARG A 178 -5.05 -12.16 19.61
CA ARG A 178 -5.52 -12.60 18.29
C ARG A 178 -4.36 -12.65 17.30
N ILE A 179 -4.25 -13.74 16.55
CA ILE A 179 -3.31 -13.94 15.45
C ILE A 179 -4.14 -14.18 14.19
N ILE A 180 -3.95 -13.36 13.17
CA ILE A 180 -4.60 -13.54 11.87
C ILE A 180 -3.50 -13.75 10.83
N ILE A 181 -3.53 -14.91 10.17
CA ILE A 181 -2.58 -15.31 9.14
C ILE A 181 -3.30 -15.28 7.81
N PHE A 182 -2.84 -14.44 6.90
CA PHE A 182 -3.29 -14.40 5.52
C PHE A 182 -2.28 -15.06 4.59
N SER A 183 -2.77 -15.79 3.60
CA SER A 183 -1.96 -16.42 2.55
C SER A 183 -2.74 -16.50 1.25
N SER A 184 -2.05 -16.48 0.11
CA SER A 184 -2.69 -16.74 -1.19
C SER A 184 -3.10 -18.21 -1.27
N THR A 185 -4.19 -18.49 -1.99
CA THR A 185 -4.63 -19.87 -2.25
C THR A 185 -3.59 -20.68 -3.04
N GLU A 186 -2.77 -20.00 -3.85
CA GLU A 186 -1.70 -20.57 -4.68
C GLU A 186 -0.50 -21.05 -3.86
N VAL A 187 -0.33 -20.58 -2.62
CA VAL A 187 0.81 -20.96 -1.76
C VAL A 187 0.80 -22.47 -1.53
N LYS A 188 -0.38 -23.09 -1.39
CA LYS A 188 -0.52 -24.55 -1.17
C LYS A 188 0.17 -25.39 -2.25
N GLU A 189 0.18 -24.92 -3.50
CA GLU A 189 0.74 -25.66 -4.63
C GLU A 189 2.28 -25.58 -4.64
N HIS A 190 2.84 -24.48 -4.16
CA HIS A 190 4.27 -24.17 -4.28
C HIS A 190 5.05 -24.38 -2.99
N ILE A 191 4.39 -24.36 -1.82
CA ILE A 191 5.05 -24.34 -0.50
C ILE A 191 6.02 -25.51 -0.29
N LYS A 192 5.71 -26.69 -0.85
CA LYS A 192 6.54 -27.90 -0.77
C LYS A 192 7.91 -27.76 -1.45
N CYS A 193 8.02 -26.87 -2.44
CA CYS A 193 9.25 -26.62 -3.20
C CYS A 193 10.09 -25.51 -2.58
N VAL A 194 9.54 -24.75 -1.63
CA VAL A 194 10.21 -23.60 -1.00
C VAL A 194 10.87 -24.07 0.28
N THR A 195 12.19 -23.90 0.34
CA THR A 195 13.01 -24.40 1.46
C THR A 195 13.65 -23.28 2.29
N HIS A 196 13.93 -22.13 1.66
CA HIS A 196 14.50 -20.95 2.31
C HIS A 196 13.43 -19.85 2.46
N TYR A 197 13.26 -19.39 3.69
CA TYR A 197 12.30 -18.35 4.07
C TYR A 197 12.98 -17.17 4.75
N PHE A 198 12.32 -16.02 4.68
CA PHE A 198 12.75 -14.79 5.32
C PHE A 198 11.60 -14.25 6.17
N GLY A 199 11.87 -13.85 7.41
CA GLY A 199 10.87 -13.22 8.26
C GLY A 199 11.24 -11.77 8.55
N ASP A 200 10.27 -10.87 8.44
CA ASP A 200 10.46 -9.44 8.68
C ASP A 200 9.21 -8.83 9.32
N GLY A 201 9.43 -8.01 10.35
CA GLY A 201 8.37 -7.29 11.06
C GLY A 201 8.30 -5.83 10.65
N THR A 202 7.13 -5.38 10.22
CA THR A 202 6.87 -3.95 9.96
C THR A 202 5.83 -3.38 10.93
N PHE A 203 6.15 -2.20 11.48
CA PHE A 203 5.30 -1.45 12.42
C PHE A 203 4.52 -0.35 11.70
N ASP A 204 5.14 0.25 10.69
CA ASP A 204 4.57 1.36 9.95
C ASP A 204 3.36 0.91 9.13
N GLY A 205 2.21 1.51 9.41
CA GLY A 205 0.95 1.17 8.74
C GLY A 205 0.27 -0.10 9.25
N CYS A 206 0.72 -0.65 10.39
CA CYS A 206 0.01 -1.74 11.05
C CYS A 206 -1.41 -1.28 11.48
N PRO A 207 -2.47 -2.07 11.22
CA PRO A 207 -3.81 -1.70 11.62
C PRO A 207 -4.00 -1.84 13.13
N ASN A 208 -4.42 -0.75 13.78
CA ASN A 208 -4.84 -0.79 15.19
C ASN A 208 -5.98 -1.82 15.39
N PRO A 209 -5.91 -2.67 16.44
CA PRO A 209 -5.02 -2.61 17.60
C PRO A 209 -3.85 -3.61 17.57
N PHE A 210 -3.43 -4.06 16.38
CA PHE A 210 -2.21 -4.86 16.25
C PHE A 210 -0.96 -3.98 16.40
N GLU A 211 0.12 -4.55 16.94
CA GLU A 211 1.40 -3.85 17.10
C GLU A 211 2.31 -4.03 15.88
N GLN A 212 2.13 -5.10 15.12
CA GLN A 212 3.01 -5.47 14.02
C GLN A 212 2.28 -6.24 12.91
N VAL A 213 2.69 -5.97 11.67
CA VAL A 213 2.49 -6.90 10.54
C VAL A 213 3.79 -7.67 10.36
N TYR A 214 3.77 -8.97 10.58
CA TYR A 214 4.90 -9.84 10.29
C TYR A 214 4.70 -10.52 8.95
N VAL A 215 5.72 -10.50 8.09
CA VAL A 215 5.64 -11.07 6.75
C VAL A 215 6.71 -12.14 6.61
N ILE A 216 6.26 -13.35 6.25
CA ILE A 216 7.16 -14.45 5.90
C ILE A 216 7.21 -14.55 4.38
N HIS A 217 8.39 -14.33 3.83
CA HIS A 217 8.70 -14.48 2.42
C HIS A 217 9.33 -15.84 2.18
N GLY A 218 9.13 -16.38 0.98
CA GLY A 218 9.79 -17.60 0.51
C GLY A 218 10.62 -17.33 -0.73
N ASP A 219 11.77 -17.99 -0.81
CA ASP A 219 12.57 -18.05 -2.02
C ASP A 219 11.96 -19.04 -3.03
N MET A 220 11.39 -18.49 -4.10
CA MET A 220 10.69 -19.22 -5.16
C MET A 220 11.63 -19.67 -6.29
N GLY A 221 12.94 -19.70 -6.04
CA GLY A 221 13.95 -20.12 -7.01
C GLY A 221 14.82 -18.96 -7.50
N SER A 222 15.40 -18.20 -6.57
CA SER A 222 16.41 -17.20 -6.88
C SER A 222 17.66 -17.85 -7.48
N THR A 223 18.29 -17.13 -8.39
CA THR A 223 19.56 -17.51 -9.03
C THR A 223 20.60 -16.42 -8.79
N ASP A 224 21.84 -16.66 -9.17
CA ASP A 224 22.90 -15.64 -9.08
C ASP A 224 22.60 -14.38 -9.93
N LEU A 225 21.69 -14.50 -10.91
CA LEU A 225 21.31 -13.42 -11.82
C LEU A 225 19.98 -12.75 -11.45
N SER A 226 19.13 -13.40 -10.65
CA SER A 226 17.78 -12.91 -10.36
C SER A 226 17.28 -13.32 -8.98
N THR A 227 16.71 -12.36 -8.26
CA THR A 227 16.00 -12.62 -7.01
C THR A 227 14.54 -12.93 -7.30
N ASN A 228 14.07 -14.09 -6.84
CA ASN A 228 12.68 -14.50 -6.95
C ASN A 228 12.13 -14.83 -5.55
N VAL A 229 11.91 -13.78 -4.76
CA VAL A 229 11.39 -13.89 -3.39
C VAL A 229 9.99 -13.29 -3.36
N ALA A 230 9.03 -14.02 -2.80
CA ALA A 230 7.64 -13.59 -2.73
C ALA A 230 7.11 -13.65 -1.28
N PRO A 231 6.25 -12.71 -0.85
CA PRO A 231 5.57 -12.80 0.43
C PRO A 231 4.54 -13.94 0.38
N LEU A 232 4.65 -14.91 1.29
CA LEU A 232 3.78 -16.08 1.35
C LEU A 232 2.75 -15.98 2.47
N PHE A 233 3.14 -15.35 3.58
CA PHE A 233 2.27 -15.16 4.75
C PHE A 233 2.33 -13.72 5.23
N TYR A 234 1.17 -13.11 5.41
CA TYR A 234 1.01 -11.82 6.10
C TYR A 234 0.31 -12.08 7.43
N ILE A 235 0.92 -11.66 8.53
CA ILE A 235 0.50 -12.05 9.87
C ILE A 235 0.28 -10.79 10.70
N LEU A 236 -0.90 -10.65 11.29
CA LEU A 236 -1.21 -9.56 12.22
C LEU A 236 -0.98 -10.04 13.65
N LEU A 237 -0.08 -9.35 14.38
CA LEU A 237 0.35 -9.71 15.73
C LEU A 237 0.13 -8.56 16.72
N LYS A 238 -0.28 -8.90 17.94
CA LYS A 238 -0.51 -7.96 19.03
C LYS A 238 0.73 -7.69 19.89
N ASN A 239 1.75 -8.53 19.78
CA ASN A 239 3.02 -8.38 20.49
C ASN A 239 4.14 -9.11 19.72
N LYS A 240 5.36 -9.04 20.25
CA LYS A 240 6.58 -9.63 19.66
C LYS A 240 7.18 -10.73 20.54
N GLU A 241 6.35 -11.39 21.32
CA GLU A 241 6.82 -12.41 22.25
C GLU A 241 7.18 -13.70 21.51
N GLY A 242 8.22 -14.40 21.98
CA GLY A 242 8.64 -15.68 21.40
C GLY A 242 7.49 -16.69 21.31
N LYS A 243 6.65 -16.77 22.35
CA LYS A 243 5.45 -17.64 22.37
C LYS A 243 4.44 -17.31 21.26
N THR A 244 4.32 -16.05 20.89
CA THR A 244 3.44 -15.61 19.79
C THR A 244 3.98 -16.12 18.46
N TYR A 245 5.29 -16.01 18.22
CA TYR A 245 5.92 -16.56 17.01
C TYR A 245 5.90 -18.09 16.96
N GLU A 246 6.10 -18.76 18.11
CA GLU A 246 5.92 -20.22 18.20
C GLU A 246 4.50 -20.59 17.73
N LYS A 247 3.49 -19.87 18.23
CA LYS A 247 2.10 -20.13 17.86
C LYS A 247 1.82 -19.88 16.39
N VAL A 248 2.40 -18.83 15.80
CA VAL A 248 2.33 -18.57 14.35
C VAL A 248 2.85 -19.78 13.57
N PHE A 249 4.05 -20.26 13.90
CA PHE A 249 4.66 -21.38 13.18
C PHE A 249 3.86 -22.68 13.36
N GLU A 250 3.33 -22.94 14.56
CA GLU A 250 2.41 -24.07 14.79
C GLU A 250 1.16 -23.98 13.92
N LEU A 251 0.49 -22.83 13.89
CA LEU A 251 -0.75 -22.63 13.13
C LEU A 251 -0.52 -22.85 11.63
N ILE A 252 0.59 -22.32 11.09
CA ILE A 252 0.91 -22.53 9.67
C ILE A 252 1.20 -24.01 9.42
N LYS A 253 2.00 -24.68 10.26
CA LYS A 253 2.34 -26.10 10.10
C LYS A 253 1.12 -27.02 10.22
N GLN A 254 0.19 -26.71 11.12
CA GLN A 254 -1.08 -27.43 11.26
C GLN A 254 -1.97 -27.27 10.03
N THR A 255 -2.00 -26.06 9.46
CA THR A 255 -2.84 -25.77 8.28
C THR A 255 -2.19 -26.24 6.98
N LEU A 256 -0.86 -26.25 6.91
CA LEU A 256 -0.04 -26.61 5.76
C LEU A 256 1.05 -27.63 6.18
N PRO A 257 0.71 -28.92 6.31
CA PRO A 257 1.68 -29.95 6.73
C PRO A 257 2.88 -30.14 5.79
N GLU A 258 2.72 -29.72 4.52
CA GLU A 258 3.78 -29.71 3.50
C GLU A 258 4.78 -28.57 3.69
N TRP A 259 4.50 -27.62 4.60
CA TRP A 259 5.43 -26.55 4.91
C TRP A 259 6.61 -27.07 5.75
N ARG A 260 7.73 -27.31 5.08
CA ARG A 260 8.96 -27.89 5.66
C ARG A 260 10.15 -26.99 5.38
N PRO A 261 10.27 -25.84 6.09
CA PRO A 261 11.42 -24.97 5.93
C PRO A 261 12.70 -25.70 6.34
N SER A 262 13.77 -25.55 5.55
CA SER A 262 15.11 -26.03 5.90
C SER A 262 16.02 -24.88 6.34
N LYS A 263 15.68 -23.65 5.95
CA LYS A 263 16.44 -22.46 6.27
C LYS A 263 15.53 -21.26 6.52
N PHE A 264 15.82 -20.52 7.58
CA PHE A 264 15.27 -19.20 7.82
C PHE A 264 16.36 -18.13 7.81
N THR A 265 15.99 -16.93 7.40
CA THR A 265 16.79 -15.72 7.59
C THR A 265 15.92 -14.67 8.25
N PHE A 266 16.27 -14.30 9.46
CA PHE A 266 15.55 -13.30 10.24
C PHE A 266 16.38 -12.04 10.40
N ASP A 267 15.75 -10.96 10.83
CA ASP A 267 16.47 -9.94 11.59
C ASP A 267 16.98 -10.54 12.92
N TYR A 268 17.76 -9.75 13.67
CA TYR A 268 18.40 -10.23 14.91
C TYR A 268 17.43 -10.20 16.11
N GLU A 269 16.14 -10.44 15.89
CA GLU A 269 15.13 -10.53 16.95
C GLU A 269 15.15 -11.92 17.59
N ILE A 270 15.59 -11.99 18.85
CA ILE A 270 15.81 -13.26 19.55
C ILE A 270 14.52 -14.08 19.73
N GLY A 271 13.37 -13.41 19.86
CA GLY A 271 12.07 -14.06 20.08
C GLY A 271 11.70 -14.99 18.93
N VAL A 272 11.79 -14.51 17.68
CA VAL A 272 11.45 -15.30 16.51
C VAL A 272 12.52 -16.35 16.17
N ILE A 273 13.80 -16.04 16.41
CA ILE A 273 14.91 -16.99 16.25
C ILE A 273 14.70 -18.21 17.16
N ASN A 274 14.43 -17.98 18.44
CA ASN A 274 14.21 -19.06 19.40
C ASN A 274 12.94 -19.85 19.09
N ALA A 275 11.87 -19.17 18.68
CA ALA A 275 10.63 -19.82 18.26
C ALA A 275 10.85 -20.75 17.06
N ALA A 276 11.60 -20.30 16.05
CA ALA A 276 11.90 -21.10 14.87
C ALA A 276 12.74 -22.33 15.23
N ALA A 277 13.81 -22.15 16.02
CA ALA A 277 14.67 -23.25 16.47
C ALA A 277 13.90 -24.30 17.28
N LYS A 278 12.91 -23.86 18.07
CA LYS A 278 12.07 -24.76 18.87
C LYS A 278 11.07 -25.54 18.01
N ILE A 279 10.40 -24.89 17.06
CA ILE A 279 9.36 -25.53 16.22
C ILE A 279 9.97 -26.39 15.09
N PHE A 280 11.18 -26.04 14.65
CA PHE A 280 11.93 -26.74 13.60
C PHE A 280 13.35 -27.07 14.09
N PRO A 281 13.55 -28.22 14.77
CA PRO A 281 14.84 -28.54 15.39
C PRO A 281 16.04 -28.57 14.44
N ASP A 282 15.84 -28.98 13.18
CA ASP A 282 16.90 -29.11 12.18
C ASP A 282 17.06 -27.87 11.28
N ILE A 283 16.42 -26.75 11.63
CA ILE A 283 16.43 -25.55 10.80
C ILE A 283 17.79 -24.84 10.81
N LYS A 284 18.28 -24.46 9.63
CA LYS A 284 19.40 -23.51 9.53
C LYS A 284 18.91 -22.08 9.70
N ILE A 285 19.34 -21.39 10.74
CA ILE A 285 19.01 -19.97 10.97
C ILE A 285 20.20 -19.10 10.57
N ASN A 286 19.94 -18.15 9.67
CA ASN A 286 20.89 -17.12 9.29
C ASN A 286 20.41 -15.74 9.77
N GLY A 287 21.36 -14.85 10.06
CA GLY A 287 21.07 -13.44 10.26
C GLY A 287 20.96 -12.68 8.93
N CYS A 288 20.07 -11.72 8.84
CA CYS A 288 19.94 -10.86 7.67
C CYS A 288 21.12 -9.88 7.58
N ASN A 289 21.94 -10.05 6.54
CA ASN A 289 23.12 -9.23 6.30
C ASN A 289 22.79 -7.73 6.15
N VAL A 290 21.67 -7.38 5.52
CA VAL A 290 21.26 -5.96 5.40
C VAL A 290 21.02 -5.33 6.78
N HIS A 291 20.34 -6.07 7.67
CA HIS A 291 20.11 -5.61 9.04
C HIS A 291 21.39 -5.57 9.86
N PHE A 292 22.28 -6.55 9.70
CA PHE A 292 23.61 -6.56 10.31
C PHE A 292 24.40 -5.29 9.95
N GLN A 293 24.57 -5.03 8.65
CA GLN A 293 25.31 -3.86 8.15
C GLN A 293 24.72 -2.56 8.66
N LYS A 294 23.38 -2.40 8.58
CA LYS A 294 22.69 -1.21 9.09
C LYS A 294 22.96 -1.00 10.58
N ASN A 295 22.93 -2.07 11.39
CA ASN A 295 23.16 -1.99 12.83
C ASN A 295 24.62 -1.63 13.16
N VAL A 296 25.59 -2.23 12.46
CA VAL A 296 27.01 -1.90 12.62
C VAL A 296 27.26 -0.43 12.25
N ILE A 297 26.76 0.02 11.10
CA ILE A 297 26.90 1.42 10.66
C ILE A 297 26.22 2.38 11.65
N LYS A 298 25.02 2.05 12.15
CA LYS A 298 24.32 2.88 13.13
C LYS A 298 25.14 3.03 14.41
N LYS A 299 25.74 1.94 14.90
CA LYS A 299 26.62 1.98 16.08
C LYS A 299 27.90 2.78 15.81
N ALA A 300 28.54 2.56 14.66
CA ALA A 300 29.73 3.31 14.26
C ALA A 300 29.46 4.82 14.20
N LYS A 301 28.32 5.25 13.63
CA LYS A 301 27.90 6.66 13.63
C LYS A 301 27.73 7.22 15.04
N SER A 302 27.14 6.48 15.98
CA SER A 302 26.99 6.94 17.38
C SER A 302 28.32 7.06 18.13
N LEU A 303 29.39 6.47 17.60
CA LEU A 303 30.75 6.53 18.12
C LEU A 303 31.63 7.50 17.31
N ASN A 304 31.05 8.27 16.37
CA ASN A 304 31.75 9.17 15.44
C ASN A 304 32.82 8.48 14.56
N LEU A 305 32.76 7.15 14.40
CA LEU A 305 33.72 6.38 13.59
C LEU A 305 33.49 6.52 12.08
N MET A 306 32.46 7.26 11.66
CA MET A 306 32.09 7.43 10.25
C MET A 306 32.46 8.80 9.69
N GLU A 307 33.10 9.66 10.49
CA GLU A 307 33.47 11.04 10.10
C GLU A 307 34.74 11.09 9.25
N HIS A 308 35.71 10.20 9.53
CA HIS A 308 36.97 10.09 8.79
C HIS A 308 36.98 8.87 7.87
N GLU A 309 37.68 8.98 6.74
CA GLU A 309 37.75 7.91 5.74
C GLU A 309 38.41 6.64 6.29
N GLU A 310 39.49 6.77 7.06
CA GLU A 310 40.22 5.63 7.63
C GLU A 310 39.36 4.82 8.61
N SER A 311 38.69 5.51 9.55
CA SER A 311 37.80 4.87 10.51
C SER A 311 36.56 4.28 9.83
N SER A 312 36.03 4.96 8.81
CA SER A 312 34.92 4.44 8.01
C SER A 312 35.30 3.18 7.24
N ASN A 313 36.50 3.14 6.65
CA ASN A 313 37.00 1.98 5.93
C ASN A 313 37.25 0.80 6.86
N HIS A 314 37.78 1.04 8.06
CA HIS A 314 37.90 0.01 9.09
C HIS A 314 36.54 -0.61 9.45
N VAL A 315 35.51 0.21 9.67
CA VAL A 315 34.14 -0.27 9.94
C VAL A 315 33.61 -1.11 8.77
N LYS A 316 33.84 -0.70 7.52
CA LYS A 316 33.44 -1.46 6.32
C LYS A 316 34.18 -2.81 6.22
N GLN A 317 35.46 -2.85 6.58
CA GLN A 317 36.21 -4.11 6.63
C GLN A 317 35.67 -5.05 7.71
N CYS A 318 35.31 -4.52 8.89
CA CYS A 318 34.67 -5.32 9.95
C CYS A 318 33.33 -5.92 9.48
N ILE A 319 32.56 -5.17 8.71
CA ILE A 319 31.35 -5.69 8.04
C ILE A 319 31.71 -6.82 7.06
N GLY A 320 32.81 -6.68 6.34
CA GLY A 320 33.34 -7.65 5.37
C GLY A 320 33.64 -9.03 5.96
N LEU A 321 33.96 -9.11 7.26
CA LEU A 321 34.23 -10.38 7.95
C LEU A 321 33.09 -11.39 7.82
N ALA A 322 31.84 -10.91 7.74
CA ALA A 322 30.67 -11.78 7.59
C ALA A 322 30.64 -12.58 6.28
N PHE A 323 31.48 -12.21 5.29
CA PHE A 323 31.59 -12.90 4.01
C PHE A 323 32.76 -13.87 3.94
N LEU A 324 33.64 -13.88 4.94
CA LEU A 324 34.73 -14.84 5.00
C LEU A 324 34.21 -16.23 5.37
N PRO A 325 34.83 -17.30 4.84
CA PRO A 325 34.65 -18.64 5.38
C PRO A 325 34.93 -18.64 6.89
N LYS A 326 34.21 -19.47 7.65
CA LYS A 326 34.27 -19.45 9.12
C LYS A 326 35.70 -19.56 9.67
N GLN A 327 36.53 -20.37 9.03
CA GLN A 327 37.92 -20.59 9.41
C GLN A 327 38.82 -19.36 9.19
N ASP A 328 38.48 -18.47 8.26
CA ASP A 328 39.31 -17.31 7.88
C ASP A 328 38.88 -16.02 8.63
N ILE A 329 37.81 -16.08 9.43
CA ILE A 329 37.29 -14.91 10.16
C ILE A 329 38.34 -14.35 11.13
N GLU A 330 39.08 -15.22 11.82
CA GLU A 330 40.11 -14.80 12.78
C GLU A 330 41.29 -14.11 12.08
N ASP A 331 41.81 -14.72 11.00
CA ASP A 331 42.88 -14.13 10.18
C ASP A 331 42.44 -12.81 9.56
N GLY A 332 41.20 -12.74 9.05
CA GLY A 332 40.61 -11.50 8.54
C GLY A 332 40.52 -10.41 9.60
N TRP A 333 40.16 -10.77 10.84
CA TRP A 333 40.14 -9.82 11.96
C TRP A 333 41.55 -9.33 12.32
N LEU A 334 42.54 -10.23 12.38
CA LEU A 334 43.93 -9.87 12.63
C LEU A 334 44.46 -8.90 11.56
N HIS A 335 44.17 -9.17 10.29
CA HIS A 335 44.53 -8.27 9.18
C HIS A 335 43.93 -6.87 9.32
N ILE A 336 42.66 -6.77 9.72
CA ILE A 336 41.99 -5.49 9.98
C ILE A 336 42.66 -4.76 11.15
N MET A 337 43.06 -5.51 12.18
CA MET A 337 43.70 -4.96 13.38
C MET A 337 45.14 -4.53 13.14
N GLU A 338 45.93 -5.19 12.30
CA GLU A 338 47.28 -4.74 11.96
C GLU A 338 47.27 -3.37 11.26
N ASN A 339 46.28 -3.14 10.40
CA ASN A 339 46.09 -1.87 9.69
C ASN A 339 45.49 -0.74 10.56
N ARG A 340 45.24 -0.99 11.87
CA ARG A 340 44.69 0.01 12.80
C ARG A 340 45.64 1.15 13.17
N TYR A 341 46.94 0.98 12.93
CA TYR A 341 47.98 1.90 13.41
C TYR A 341 47.85 3.31 12.84
N ASN A 342 47.24 3.49 11.67
CA ASN A 342 47.00 4.83 11.10
C ASN A 342 45.84 5.57 11.77
N ILE A 343 44.82 4.85 12.28
CA ILE A 343 43.60 5.45 12.84
C ILE A 343 43.84 6.05 14.23
N LEU A 344 44.65 5.40 15.09
CA LEU A 344 44.93 5.90 16.44
C LEU A 344 45.83 7.14 16.43
N VAL A 345 46.65 7.32 15.39
CA VAL A 345 47.51 8.50 15.22
C VAL A 345 46.69 9.72 14.77
N THR A 346 45.65 9.54 13.96
CA THR A 346 44.73 10.63 13.57
C THR A 346 43.90 11.12 14.77
N PHE A 347 43.38 10.23 15.63
CA PHE A 347 42.60 10.64 16.80
C PHE A 347 43.43 11.26 17.95
N GLN A 348 44.75 11.06 17.99
CA GLN A 348 45.61 11.73 18.98
C GLN A 348 46.03 13.15 18.56
N ASN A 349 45.84 13.53 17.30
CA ASN A 349 46.25 14.85 16.79
C ASN A 349 45.10 15.87 16.74
N ASP A 350 43.87 15.49 17.10
CA ASP A 350 42.67 16.34 17.11
C ASP A 350 42.12 16.63 18.53
N VAL A 351 42.96 16.52 19.58
CA VAL A 351 42.63 16.95 20.97
C VAL A 351 43.44 18.15 21.40
#